data_AF-A0A848XPC0-F1
#
_entry.id   AF-A0A848XPC0-F1
#
_cell.length_a   1.000
_cell.length_b   1.000
_cell.length_c   1.000
_cell.angle_alpha   90.00
_cell.angle_beta   90.00
_cell.angle_gamma   90.00
#
_symmetry.space_group_name_H-M   'P 1'
#
loop_
_entity.id
_entity.type
_entity.pdbx_description
1 polymer ?
#
loop_
_entity_poly.entity_id
_entity_poly.type
_entity_poly.pdbx_seq_one_letter_code
_entity_poly.pdbx_strand_id
1 'polypeptide(L)'
;MGRRCVQGEYRGSLLRSTPGEAHHLGPGPHPGCSSNGSRPGGTPSRGGSHQYSLAPEDHGGGRFPFRRVEHPISGRASGAPGAQGRRRRRLGGRSRPSGSRESDADHTSAARPSRAGPVHLAKRSRALKEHPTVEIHGLASGGDGVGRLPDGRTVFVPWTAPGDRVRVRVVDSKKRWARALPEEILHPSPDRVAPPCAHFGVCGGCRLQHVSVEEQLRWKGRFVHDALKRIGNLEPEGDIRVDPAPHGLQYRGRMTFTVAHRGGRVRAGLREAGRPGRVAEVEFCHIADPKIQETWSSLRQSLRKPGLLRAGTVVRVTLRAVQEGIVVLFSPRCPGRDGEYFAGLPHVVQVWEGGSKGSRLLWGRDEVHENWFGRAVAVPGPSFTQVNALAGQGLLDAVVEAAGDVKGRKVVDAYAGLSLTGRELALKGASVTAIELDPAATAALAEAGGVRVLEGRVEARLPEALPADLVILNPPRSGLHEHVVHHLLREPPERVLYVSCDPATLARDLERMDPGFVVESVRAFDLFPQTPHVESLVALKARLPDIHGPEPASDP
;
A
#
# COMPACT_ATOMS: atom_id res chain seq x y z
N MET A 1 -67.30 31.38 26.83
CA MET A 1 -66.97 32.77 27.23
C MET A 1 -65.47 32.96 26.99
N GLY A 2 -64.89 33.85 26.19
CA GLY A 2 -65.31 34.84 25.19
C GLY A 2 -64.04 35.62 24.74
N ARG A 3 -63.88 35.81 23.41
CA ARG A 3 -63.09 36.85 22.67
C ARG A 3 -61.54 36.73 22.66
N ARG A 4 -60.89 36.41 21.53
CA ARG A 4 -60.45 37.17 20.29
C ARG A 4 -58.98 37.64 20.39
N CYS A 5 -58.06 37.09 19.58
CA CYS A 5 -57.43 37.62 18.33
C CYS A 5 -56.39 38.75 18.58
N VAL A 6 -55.22 38.87 17.94
CA VAL A 6 -54.89 38.87 16.49
C VAL A 6 -53.39 38.57 16.22
N GLN A 7 -53.15 38.02 15.02
CA GLN A 7 -51.98 37.80 14.13
C GLN A 7 -50.83 38.86 14.15
N GLY A 8 -49.62 38.65 13.59
CA GLY A 8 -49.17 37.64 12.62
C GLY A 8 -47.67 37.71 12.24
N GLU A 9 -47.32 36.80 11.34
CA GLU A 9 -46.01 36.55 10.70
C GLU A 9 -45.61 37.63 9.66
N TYR A 10 -44.31 37.83 9.38
CA TYR A 10 -43.68 37.55 8.06
C TYR A 10 -42.18 37.99 7.96
N ARG A 11 -41.54 37.39 6.95
CA ARG A 11 -40.11 37.23 6.59
C ARG A 11 -39.40 38.44 5.94
N GLY A 12 -38.07 38.32 5.86
CA GLY A 12 -37.19 38.84 4.77
C GLY A 12 -36.46 40.15 5.12
N SER A 13 -35.24 40.46 4.69
CA SER A 13 -34.43 39.98 3.57
C SER A 13 -32.96 40.42 3.70
N LEU A 14 -32.11 39.72 2.94
CA LEU A 14 -30.71 39.96 2.54
C LEU A 14 -30.32 41.42 2.25
N LEU A 15 -29.03 41.75 2.42
CA LEU A 15 -28.18 42.38 1.37
C LEU A 15 -26.68 42.36 1.75
N ARG A 16 -25.86 41.93 0.78
CA ARG A 16 -24.39 42.01 0.74
C ARG A 16 -23.96 43.34 0.13
N SER A 17 -22.80 43.88 0.53
CA SER A 17 -21.83 44.54 -0.38
C SER A 17 -20.49 44.86 0.32
N THR A 18 -19.40 44.42 -0.31
CA THR A 18 -17.96 44.67 -0.12
C THR A 18 -17.50 46.03 -0.76
N PRO A 19 -16.20 46.35 -0.96
CA PRO A 19 -15.02 46.55 -0.07
C PRO A 19 -14.22 47.88 -0.39
N GLY A 20 -13.09 48.13 0.28
CA GLY A 20 -12.00 49.09 -0.13
C GLY A 20 -11.48 49.93 1.05
N GLU A 21 -10.23 50.39 1.19
CA GLU A 21 -8.92 50.22 0.54
C GLU A 21 -7.87 50.86 1.49
N ALA A 22 -6.58 50.59 1.27
CA ALA A 22 -5.42 50.86 2.13
C ALA A 22 -5.05 52.35 2.40
N HIS A 23 -4.18 52.63 3.40
CA HIS A 23 -3.00 53.53 3.27
C HIS A 23 -2.03 53.49 4.49
N HIS A 24 -0.74 53.67 4.17
CA HIS A 24 0.48 53.70 4.99
C HIS A 24 0.60 54.87 5.99
N LEU A 25 1.50 54.76 7.00
CA LEU A 25 2.49 55.77 7.44
C LEU A 25 3.44 55.18 8.54
N GLY A 26 4.76 55.45 8.45
CA GLY A 26 5.82 55.07 9.42
C GLY A 26 6.27 56.25 10.32
N PRO A 27 7.55 56.34 10.77
CA PRO A 27 8.10 55.71 12.00
C PRO A 27 8.97 56.63 12.94
N GLY A 28 9.42 56.09 14.10
CA GLY A 28 10.58 56.55 14.93
C GLY A 28 10.27 57.01 16.39
N PRO A 29 11.23 57.06 17.37
CA PRO A 29 12.71 57.06 17.26
C PRO A 29 13.54 56.19 18.28
N HIS A 30 14.87 56.17 18.10
CA HIS A 30 15.97 55.60 18.94
C HIS A 30 16.55 56.58 19.99
N PRO A 31 17.43 56.11 20.91
CA PRO A 31 18.89 56.46 20.86
C PRO A 31 19.81 55.23 21.21
N GLY A 32 21.12 55.12 21.01
CA GLY A 32 22.23 55.93 20.47
C GLY A 32 23.58 55.52 21.13
N CYS A 33 24.69 55.43 20.34
CA CYS A 33 26.17 55.38 20.61
C CYS A 33 26.92 54.13 20.04
N SER A 34 27.61 54.21 18.88
CA SER A 34 29.01 54.66 18.58
C SER A 34 30.09 53.57 18.79
N SER A 35 31.08 53.27 17.93
CA SER A 35 31.63 53.87 16.70
C SER A 35 32.70 52.96 16.04
N ASN A 36 33.14 53.32 14.81
CA ASN A 36 34.31 52.89 14.03
C ASN A 36 34.29 51.46 13.43
N GLY A 37 34.56 51.21 12.14
CA GLY A 37 35.11 52.03 11.06
C GLY A 37 36.20 51.23 10.35
N SER A 38 35.95 50.76 9.11
CA SER A 38 36.91 50.50 8.01
C SER A 38 36.34 49.51 6.98
N ARG A 39 36.19 49.97 5.74
CA ARG A 39 36.07 49.19 4.49
C ARG A 39 37.36 49.45 3.68
N PRO A 40 37.84 48.53 2.81
CA PRO A 40 37.30 48.48 1.45
C PRO A 40 37.34 47.11 0.73
N GLY A 41 36.51 47.00 -0.31
CA GLY A 41 36.85 46.34 -1.58
C GLY A 41 36.56 44.84 -1.72
N GLY A 42 35.60 44.50 -2.60
CA GLY A 42 35.43 43.13 -3.10
C GLY A 42 34.10 42.91 -3.82
N THR A 43 34.16 42.81 -5.15
CA THR A 43 33.07 42.56 -6.12
C THR A 43 32.14 41.36 -5.82
N PRO A 44 30.84 41.38 -6.19
CA PRO A 44 29.96 40.23 -6.07
C PRO A 44 29.97 39.38 -7.35
N SER A 45 30.38 38.11 -7.25
CA SER A 45 30.18 37.11 -8.31
C SER A 45 28.85 36.39 -8.13
N ARG A 46 28.02 36.52 -9.17
CA ARG A 46 26.70 35.97 -9.45
C ARG A 46 26.44 34.54 -8.92
N GLY A 47 25.33 34.38 -8.20
CA GLY A 47 24.62 33.11 -8.03
C GLY A 47 23.86 32.74 -9.31
N GLY A 48 24.08 31.52 -9.79
CA GLY A 48 23.33 30.91 -10.89
C GLY A 48 22.13 30.16 -10.36
N SER A 49 20.94 30.73 -10.54
CA SER A 49 19.66 30.03 -10.48
C SER A 49 19.46 29.22 -11.76
N HIS A 50 19.51 27.88 -11.67
CA HIS A 50 19.08 27.02 -12.78
C HIS A 50 17.55 26.95 -12.81
N GLN A 51 16.94 27.91 -13.49
CA GLN A 51 15.58 27.76 -14.04
C GLN A 51 15.67 26.88 -15.28
N TYR A 52 15.06 25.70 -15.25
CA TYR A 52 14.78 24.94 -16.48
C TYR A 52 13.47 25.47 -17.07
N SER A 53 13.58 26.26 -18.14
CA SER A 53 12.46 26.68 -18.97
C SER A 53 11.85 25.47 -19.68
N LEU A 54 10.55 25.26 -19.50
CA LEU A 54 9.73 24.34 -20.29
C LEU A 54 9.47 24.98 -21.67
N ALA A 55 9.85 24.29 -22.74
CA ALA A 55 9.42 24.59 -24.10
C ALA A 55 8.13 23.79 -24.41
N PRO A 56 7.21 24.32 -25.24
CA PRO A 56 5.88 23.76 -25.43
C PRO A 56 5.84 22.50 -26.30
N GLU A 57 4.72 21.79 -26.16
CA GLU A 57 4.43 20.42 -26.56
C GLU A 57 4.41 20.16 -28.08
N ASP A 58 4.83 18.96 -28.45
CA ASP A 58 4.52 18.33 -29.73
C ASP A 58 3.66 17.09 -29.46
N HIS A 59 2.38 17.13 -29.86
CA HIS A 59 1.44 16.00 -29.78
C HIS A 59 1.77 14.97 -30.86
N GLY A 60 2.86 14.24 -30.68
CA GLY A 60 3.26 13.12 -31.53
C GLY A 60 2.98 11.77 -30.86
N GLY A 61 2.15 10.93 -31.49
CA GLY A 61 1.91 9.54 -31.08
C GLY A 61 3.22 8.77 -30.87
N GLY A 62 3.56 8.53 -29.61
CA GLY A 62 4.82 7.89 -29.23
C GLY A 62 4.77 6.37 -29.38
N ARG A 63 5.65 5.81 -30.23
CA ARG A 63 6.00 4.38 -30.17
C ARG A 63 6.71 4.09 -28.84
N PHE A 64 6.27 3.06 -28.11
CA PHE A 64 6.94 2.64 -26.88
C PHE A 64 8.38 2.17 -27.17
N PRO A 65 9.41 2.72 -26.50
CA PRO A 65 10.78 2.25 -26.68
C PRO A 65 11.02 0.97 -25.89
N PHE A 66 10.63 -0.18 -26.44
CA PHE A 66 11.30 -1.42 -26.07
C PHE A 66 12.64 -1.46 -26.80
N ARG A 67 13.71 -0.96 -26.17
CA ARG A 67 15.07 -1.26 -26.65
C ARG A 67 15.25 -2.77 -26.64
N ARG A 68 15.33 -3.36 -27.83
CA ARG A 68 15.79 -4.72 -28.06
C ARG A 68 17.27 -4.75 -27.67
N VAL A 69 17.61 -5.39 -26.55
CA VAL A 69 19.00 -5.68 -26.24
C VAL A 69 19.41 -6.86 -27.11
N GLU A 70 20.03 -6.57 -28.25
CA GLU A 70 20.71 -7.57 -29.07
C GLU A 70 22.12 -7.77 -28.49
N HIS A 71 22.42 -9.00 -28.03
CA HIS A 71 23.77 -9.39 -27.65
C HIS A 71 24.46 -10.02 -28.87
N PRO A 72 25.74 -9.69 -29.15
CA PRO A 72 26.46 -10.31 -30.25
C PRO A 72 26.75 -11.77 -29.94
N ILE A 73 26.45 -12.64 -30.91
CA ILE A 73 26.85 -14.04 -30.95
C ILE A 73 28.25 -14.09 -31.59
N SER A 74 29.29 -14.39 -30.81
CA SER A 74 30.51 -15.05 -31.30
C SER A 74 30.35 -16.55 -30.96
N GLY A 75 30.64 -17.53 -31.81
CA GLY A 75 31.73 -17.65 -32.77
C GLY A 75 32.72 -18.70 -32.23
N ARG A 76 32.69 -19.91 -32.81
CA ARG A 76 33.28 -21.20 -32.37
C ARG A 76 34.80 -21.22 -32.09
N ALA A 77 35.23 -22.16 -31.23
CA ALA A 77 36.37 -23.10 -31.41
C ALA A 77 36.40 -24.10 -30.21
N SER A 78 35.99 -25.36 -30.34
CA SER A 78 36.77 -26.59 -30.65
C SER A 78 37.83 -27.00 -29.61
N GLY A 79 37.66 -28.19 -28.99
CA GLY A 79 38.72 -28.90 -28.27
C GLY A 79 38.26 -29.81 -27.12
N ALA A 80 37.99 -31.08 -27.44
CA ALA A 80 38.07 -32.24 -26.51
C ALA A 80 39.32 -33.06 -26.95
N PRO A 81 39.90 -34.04 -26.20
CA PRO A 81 39.18 -35.07 -25.42
C PRO A 81 39.91 -35.70 -24.18
N GLY A 82 39.21 -36.67 -23.56
CA GLY A 82 39.78 -37.78 -22.74
C GLY A 82 39.58 -37.64 -21.22
N ALA A 83 39.28 -38.66 -20.40
CA ALA A 83 39.05 -40.10 -20.59
C ALA A 83 38.46 -40.69 -19.28
N GLN A 84 37.65 -41.75 -19.42
CA GLN A 84 37.52 -42.97 -18.59
C GLN A 84 37.43 -42.92 -17.05
N GLY A 85 36.43 -43.61 -16.47
CA GLY A 85 36.42 -43.87 -15.02
C GLY A 85 35.23 -44.64 -14.41
N ARG A 86 34.98 -45.86 -14.91
CA ARG A 86 34.42 -47.06 -14.22
C ARG A 86 33.26 -46.97 -13.19
N ARG A 87 32.22 -47.75 -13.54
CA ARG A 87 31.13 -48.32 -12.71
C ARG A 87 31.61 -49.04 -11.44
N ARG A 88 30.78 -49.03 -10.38
CA ARG A 88 30.39 -50.24 -9.62
C ARG A 88 28.94 -50.16 -9.14
N ARG A 89 28.17 -51.19 -9.50
CA ARG A 89 26.87 -51.58 -8.94
C ARG A 89 27.09 -52.38 -7.65
N ARG A 90 26.18 -52.27 -6.67
CA ARG A 90 25.72 -53.39 -5.85
C ARG A 90 24.20 -53.30 -5.62
N LEU A 91 23.60 -54.48 -5.64
CA LEU A 91 22.17 -54.81 -5.57
C LEU A 91 21.80 -55.29 -4.15
N GLY A 92 20.49 -55.27 -3.87
CA GLY A 92 19.83 -56.01 -2.78
C GLY A 92 19.34 -55.06 -1.67
N GLY A 93 18.10 -55.13 -1.16
CA GLY A 93 17.02 -56.10 -1.29
C GLY A 93 15.79 -55.56 -0.55
N ARG A 94 14.65 -56.21 -0.78
CA ARG A 94 13.26 -55.84 -0.43
C ARG A 94 12.99 -55.68 1.07
N SER A 95 11.95 -54.89 1.42
CA SER A 95 10.84 -55.28 2.33
C SER A 95 9.76 -54.17 2.40
N ARG A 96 8.48 -54.56 2.24
CA ARG A 96 7.26 -53.82 2.65
C ARG A 96 6.78 -54.43 3.98
N PRO A 97 6.07 -53.67 4.85
CA PRO A 97 4.58 -53.76 4.95
C PRO A 97 3.94 -52.34 5.05
N SER A 98 2.84 -51.99 4.37
CA SER A 98 1.39 -52.21 4.60
C SER A 98 0.73 -51.38 5.72
N GLY A 99 -0.26 -50.55 5.33
CA GLY A 99 -1.40 -50.03 6.14
C GLY A 99 -1.18 -48.67 6.80
N SER A 100 -2.09 -47.69 6.77
CA SER A 100 -3.48 -47.61 6.29
C SER A 100 -3.80 -46.19 5.79
N ARG A 101 -4.75 -46.11 4.87
CA ARG A 101 -5.34 -44.90 4.31
C ARG A 101 -6.71 -44.70 4.94
N GLU A 102 -7.02 -43.46 5.32
CA GLU A 102 -8.36 -42.83 5.33
C GLU A 102 -8.06 -41.38 4.92
N SER A 103 -8.32 -40.89 3.70
CA SER A 103 -9.56 -40.65 2.97
C SER A 103 -10.62 -39.95 3.80
N ASP A 104 -10.74 -38.63 3.62
CA ASP A 104 -12.03 -38.03 3.35
C ASP A 104 -11.86 -36.92 2.31
N ALA A 105 -12.57 -37.12 1.20
CA ALA A 105 -12.72 -36.20 0.11
C ALA A 105 -13.91 -35.30 0.44
N ASP A 106 -13.73 -33.99 0.37
CA ASP A 106 -14.85 -33.06 0.40
C ASP A 106 -14.90 -32.26 -0.89
N HIS A 107 -15.96 -32.54 -1.64
CA HIS A 107 -16.37 -31.86 -2.86
C HIS A 107 -17.17 -30.62 -2.47
N THR A 108 -16.58 -29.43 -2.62
CA THR A 108 -17.37 -28.20 -2.76
C THR A 108 -16.82 -27.36 -3.91
N SER A 109 -17.63 -27.26 -4.97
CA SER A 109 -17.39 -26.38 -6.10
C SER A 109 -17.76 -24.94 -5.71
N ALA A 110 -16.76 -24.13 -5.37
CA ALA A 110 -16.92 -22.69 -5.26
C ALA A 110 -16.07 -22.01 -6.35
N ALA A 111 -16.74 -21.21 -7.20
CA ALA A 111 -16.11 -20.41 -8.24
C ALA A 111 -15.15 -19.39 -7.61
N ARG A 112 -13.84 -19.61 -7.75
CA ARG A 112 -12.81 -18.69 -7.26
C ARG A 112 -12.83 -17.37 -8.03
N PRO A 113 -12.82 -16.20 -7.35
CA PRO A 113 -12.54 -14.94 -8.01
C PRO A 113 -11.10 -14.96 -8.53
N SER A 114 -10.91 -14.57 -9.79
CA SER A 114 -9.62 -14.63 -10.47
C SER A 114 -8.65 -13.60 -9.89
N ARG A 115 -7.80 -14.03 -8.96
CA ARG A 115 -6.59 -13.28 -8.57
C ARG A 115 -5.69 -13.12 -9.80
N ALA A 116 -5.49 -11.88 -10.25
CA ALA A 116 -4.50 -11.56 -11.27
C ALA A 116 -3.08 -11.78 -10.71
N GLY A 117 -2.56 -13.00 -10.89
CA GLY A 117 -1.18 -13.33 -10.54
C GLY A 117 -0.15 -12.62 -11.43
N PRO A 118 1.11 -12.47 -10.97
CA PRO A 118 2.17 -11.77 -11.70
C PRO A 118 2.39 -12.32 -13.11
N VAL A 119 2.85 -11.46 -14.03
CA VAL A 119 3.09 -11.75 -15.46
C VAL A 119 4.24 -12.73 -15.65
N HIS A 120 4.02 -14.02 -15.37
CA HIS A 120 4.89 -15.06 -15.89
C HIS A 120 4.76 -15.09 -17.41
N LEU A 121 5.81 -14.68 -18.12
CA LEU A 121 5.99 -14.95 -19.54
C LEU A 121 6.16 -16.46 -19.72
N ALA A 122 5.04 -17.18 -19.82
CA ALA A 122 5.02 -18.60 -20.15
C ALA A 122 5.04 -18.82 -21.67
N LYS A 123 5.46 -20.03 -22.05
CA LYS A 123 5.81 -20.50 -23.41
C LYS A 123 4.86 -20.00 -24.51
N ARG A 124 5.47 -19.57 -25.62
CA ARG A 124 4.85 -19.06 -26.86
C ARG A 124 3.61 -19.88 -27.23
N SER A 125 2.43 -19.38 -26.87
CA SER A 125 1.20 -19.72 -27.60
C SER A 125 1.31 -19.12 -29.00
N ARG A 126 0.64 -19.74 -29.98
CA ARG A 126 0.64 -19.32 -31.39
C ARG A 126 0.18 -17.86 -31.43
N ALA A 127 1.14 -16.93 -31.56
CA ALA A 127 0.84 -15.51 -31.65
C ALA A 127 -0.15 -15.32 -32.80
N LEU A 128 -1.29 -14.66 -32.52
CA LEU A 128 -2.15 -14.19 -33.58
C LEU A 128 -1.28 -13.33 -34.49
N LYS A 129 -1.24 -13.62 -35.79
CA LYS A 129 -0.47 -12.84 -36.77
C LYS A 129 -0.99 -11.40 -36.87
N GLU A 130 -2.23 -11.19 -36.48
CA GLU A 130 -2.89 -9.88 -36.44
C GLU A 130 -2.84 -9.29 -35.02
N HIS A 131 -2.48 -8.02 -34.95
CA HIS A 131 -2.41 -7.26 -33.71
C HIS A 131 -3.69 -6.42 -33.59
N PRO A 132 -4.70 -6.89 -32.83
CA PRO A 132 -6.00 -6.25 -32.80
C PRO A 132 -5.94 -4.86 -32.19
N THR A 133 -6.85 -4.00 -32.61
CA THR A 133 -7.13 -2.74 -31.93
C THR A 133 -8.18 -2.97 -30.85
N VAL A 134 -7.93 -2.47 -29.65
CA VAL A 134 -8.78 -2.65 -28.47
C VAL A 134 -9.06 -1.29 -27.85
N GLU A 135 -10.32 -1.06 -27.53
CA GLU A 135 -10.73 0.05 -26.67
C GLU A 135 -10.71 -0.40 -25.20
N ILE A 136 -10.09 0.42 -24.36
CA ILE A 136 -9.97 0.17 -22.93
C ILE A 136 -11.15 0.86 -22.25
N HIS A 137 -12.05 0.09 -21.65
CA HIS A 137 -13.25 0.62 -20.98
C HIS A 137 -13.10 0.71 -19.47
N GLY A 138 -12.04 0.14 -18.90
CA GLY A 138 -11.84 0.22 -17.46
C GLY A 138 -10.51 -0.30 -16.96
N LEU A 139 -10.41 -0.41 -15.63
CA LEU A 139 -9.24 -0.95 -14.95
C LEU A 139 -9.63 -2.21 -14.16
N ALA A 140 -8.73 -3.19 -14.14
CA ALA A 140 -8.77 -4.27 -13.18
C ALA A 140 -8.16 -3.81 -11.85
N SER A 141 -8.45 -4.51 -10.76
CA SER A 141 -7.88 -4.22 -9.42
C SER A 141 -6.35 -4.24 -9.36
N GLY A 142 -5.68 -4.87 -10.35
CA GLY A 142 -4.22 -4.83 -10.53
C GLY A 142 -3.69 -3.60 -11.28
N GLY A 143 -4.57 -2.70 -11.71
CA GLY A 143 -4.24 -1.51 -12.51
C GLY A 143 -4.01 -1.78 -14.00
N ASP A 144 -4.32 -2.99 -14.49
CA ASP A 144 -4.30 -3.29 -15.92
C ASP A 144 -5.57 -2.74 -16.57
N GLY A 145 -5.45 -2.14 -17.76
CA GLY A 145 -6.59 -1.77 -18.57
C GLY A 145 -7.37 -3.00 -19.02
N VAL A 146 -8.69 -2.88 -19.05
CA VAL A 146 -9.63 -3.93 -19.44
C VAL A 146 -10.31 -3.50 -20.73
N GLY A 147 -10.25 -4.38 -21.73
CA GLY A 147 -10.88 -4.22 -23.03
C GLY A 147 -11.54 -5.52 -23.50
N ARG A 148 -12.03 -5.53 -24.73
CA ARG A 148 -12.52 -6.74 -25.41
C ARG A 148 -11.78 -6.94 -26.73
N LEU A 149 -11.40 -8.19 -27.01
CA LEU A 149 -10.89 -8.59 -28.32
C LEU A 149 -12.05 -8.70 -29.33
N PRO A 150 -11.76 -8.71 -30.65
CA PRO A 150 -12.78 -8.90 -31.68
C PRO A 150 -13.61 -10.19 -31.53
N ASP A 151 -13.03 -11.21 -30.91
CA ASP A 151 -13.71 -12.49 -30.61
C ASP A 151 -14.51 -12.50 -29.30
N GLY A 152 -14.69 -11.32 -28.67
CA GLY A 152 -15.51 -11.12 -27.48
C GLY A 152 -14.82 -11.39 -26.13
N ARG A 153 -13.62 -11.97 -26.14
CA ARG A 153 -12.87 -12.27 -24.90
C ARG A 153 -12.41 -10.99 -24.20
N THR A 154 -12.44 -11.00 -22.87
CA THR A 154 -11.84 -9.94 -22.05
C THR A 154 -10.33 -9.94 -22.21
N VAL A 155 -9.72 -8.78 -22.40
CA VAL A 155 -8.26 -8.64 -22.48
C VAL A 155 -7.75 -7.66 -21.44
N PHE A 156 -6.67 -8.06 -20.76
CA PHE A 156 -5.94 -7.22 -19.82
C PHE A 156 -4.69 -6.66 -20.50
N VAL A 157 -4.55 -5.34 -20.47
CA VAL A 157 -3.48 -4.60 -21.14
C VAL A 157 -2.81 -3.69 -20.10
N PRO A 158 -1.56 -3.93 -19.70
CA PRO A 158 -0.88 -3.09 -18.72
C PRO A 158 -0.52 -1.73 -19.33
N TRP A 159 -0.44 -0.70 -18.49
CA TRP A 159 -0.04 0.68 -18.86
C TRP A 159 -0.97 1.38 -19.86
N THR A 160 -2.22 0.94 -19.92
CA THR A 160 -3.29 1.63 -20.65
C THR A 160 -4.29 2.27 -19.68
N ALA A 161 -4.94 3.34 -20.10
CA ALA A 161 -5.96 4.07 -19.36
C ALA A 161 -7.36 3.79 -19.95
N PRO A 162 -8.43 3.83 -19.15
CA PRO A 162 -9.80 3.87 -19.65
C PRO A 162 -9.97 5.02 -20.66
N GLY A 163 -10.57 4.73 -21.81
CA GLY A 163 -10.68 5.64 -22.95
C GLY A 163 -9.56 5.50 -24.00
N ASP A 164 -8.46 4.79 -23.71
CA ASP A 164 -7.44 4.55 -24.74
C ASP A 164 -7.98 3.62 -25.84
N ARG A 165 -7.61 3.92 -27.09
CA ARG A 165 -7.70 3.00 -28.22
C ARG A 165 -6.29 2.54 -28.61
N VAL A 166 -6.00 1.26 -28.46
CA VAL A 166 -4.63 0.73 -28.48
C VAL A 166 -4.50 -0.45 -29.44
N ARG A 167 -3.44 -0.47 -30.24
CA ARG A 167 -3.02 -1.69 -30.94
C ARG A 167 -2.24 -2.57 -29.97
N VAL A 168 -2.69 -3.81 -29.80
CA VAL A 168 -2.14 -4.72 -28.78
C VAL A 168 -1.59 -6.00 -29.41
N ARG A 169 -0.55 -6.55 -28.77
CA ARG A 169 -0.05 -7.88 -29.08
C ARG A 169 -0.38 -8.85 -27.96
N VAL A 170 -1.19 -9.86 -28.28
CA VAL A 170 -1.59 -10.91 -27.35
C VAL A 170 -0.37 -11.77 -26.99
N VAL A 171 -0.11 -11.91 -25.69
CA VAL A 171 1.04 -12.68 -25.15
C VAL A 171 0.63 -13.92 -24.37
N ASP A 172 -0.60 -13.94 -23.84
CA ASP A 172 -1.21 -15.12 -23.24
C ASP A 172 -2.70 -15.12 -23.60
N SER A 173 -3.23 -16.30 -23.90
CA SER A 173 -4.57 -16.45 -24.45
C SER A 173 -5.24 -17.65 -23.81
N LYS A 174 -6.41 -17.44 -23.19
CA LYS A 174 -7.25 -18.48 -22.58
C LYS A 174 -8.64 -18.47 -23.23
N LYS A 175 -9.50 -19.40 -22.80
CA LYS A 175 -10.87 -19.57 -23.33
C LYS A 175 -11.75 -18.33 -23.17
N ARG A 176 -11.70 -17.65 -22.01
CA ARG A 176 -12.55 -16.49 -21.70
C ARG A 176 -11.81 -15.15 -21.64
N TRP A 177 -10.50 -15.20 -21.52
CA TRP A 177 -9.69 -13.99 -21.34
C TRP A 177 -8.32 -14.11 -22.00
N ALA A 178 -7.68 -12.97 -22.22
CA ALA A 178 -6.32 -12.87 -22.74
C ALA A 178 -5.52 -11.81 -21.98
N ARG A 179 -4.20 -11.87 -22.09
CA ARG A 179 -3.28 -10.78 -21.72
C ARG A 179 -2.57 -10.31 -22.98
N ALA A 180 -2.50 -9.00 -23.14
CA ALA A 180 -1.79 -8.38 -24.25
C ALA A 180 -0.83 -7.30 -23.73
N LEU A 181 0.14 -6.94 -24.55
CA LEU A 181 0.99 -5.78 -24.32
C LEU A 181 0.60 -4.67 -25.29
N PRO A 182 0.58 -3.40 -24.85
CA PRO A 182 0.38 -2.29 -25.77
C PRO A 182 1.57 -2.21 -26.72
N GLU A 183 1.29 -2.02 -28.01
CA GLU A 183 2.31 -1.72 -29.00
C GLU A 183 2.29 -0.25 -29.41
N GLU A 184 1.09 0.28 -29.63
CA GLU A 184 0.86 1.66 -30.03
C GLU A 184 -0.48 2.14 -29.46
N ILE A 185 -0.48 3.30 -28.80
CA ILE A 185 -1.70 4.00 -28.43
C ILE A 185 -2.11 4.82 -29.65
N LEU A 186 -3.21 4.43 -30.29
CA LEU A 186 -3.72 5.08 -31.50
C LEU A 186 -4.48 6.37 -31.15
N HIS A 187 -5.27 6.31 -30.08
CA HIS A 187 -5.95 7.48 -29.53
C HIS A 187 -5.81 7.43 -27.99
N PRO A 188 -5.10 8.38 -27.37
CA PRO A 188 -4.97 8.43 -25.93
C PRO A 188 -6.29 8.87 -25.28
N SER A 189 -6.57 8.33 -24.10
CA SER A 189 -7.64 8.82 -23.22
C SER A 189 -7.43 10.29 -22.86
N PRO A 190 -8.51 11.09 -22.68
CA PRO A 190 -8.40 12.45 -22.13
C PRO A 190 -7.88 12.46 -20.69
N ASP A 191 -8.04 11.38 -19.92
CA ASP A 191 -7.52 11.22 -18.56
C ASP A 191 -6.08 10.68 -18.54
N ARG A 192 -5.43 10.52 -19.70
CA ARG A 192 -4.04 10.07 -19.77
C ARG A 192 -3.09 11.24 -19.50
N VAL A 193 -2.17 11.04 -18.56
CA VAL A 193 -1.10 12.01 -18.24
C VAL A 193 0.27 11.41 -18.52
N ALA A 194 1.28 12.26 -18.70
CA ALA A 194 2.66 11.81 -18.83
C ALA A 194 3.19 11.32 -17.46
N PRO A 195 3.66 10.07 -17.34
CA PRO A 195 4.18 9.57 -16.08
C PRO A 195 5.51 10.29 -15.75
N PRO A 196 5.67 10.89 -14.55
CA PRO A 196 6.88 11.64 -14.21
C PRO A 196 8.10 10.72 -14.02
N CYS A 197 7.90 9.43 -13.72
CA CYS A 197 8.99 8.51 -13.46
C CYS A 197 9.52 7.84 -14.73
N ALA A 198 10.79 8.08 -15.07
CA ALA A 198 11.49 7.41 -16.16
C ALA A 198 11.55 5.86 -16.03
N HIS A 199 11.33 5.32 -14.82
CA HIS A 199 11.30 3.88 -14.57
C HIS A 199 9.90 3.26 -14.72
N PHE A 200 8.86 4.07 -14.95
CA PHE A 200 7.49 3.60 -15.18
C PHE A 200 7.44 2.66 -16.39
N GLY A 201 6.63 1.61 -16.34
CA GLY A 201 6.65 0.55 -17.35
C GLY A 201 7.62 -0.61 -17.07
N VAL A 202 8.71 -0.35 -16.33
CA VAL A 202 9.70 -1.39 -15.99
C VAL A 202 9.66 -1.72 -14.50
N CYS A 203 9.68 -0.69 -13.64
CA CYS A 203 9.55 -0.84 -12.20
C CYS A 203 8.14 -1.34 -11.84
N GLY A 204 8.05 -2.33 -10.94
CA GLY A 204 6.78 -2.87 -10.45
C GLY A 204 6.10 -2.04 -9.36
N GLY A 205 6.64 -0.87 -9.00
CA GLY A 205 6.14 -0.07 -7.87
C GLY A 205 4.87 0.72 -8.16
N CYS A 206 4.79 1.39 -9.31
CA CYS A 206 3.63 2.19 -9.71
C CYS A 206 2.94 1.57 -10.92
N ARG A 207 1.61 1.69 -10.99
CA ARG A 207 0.80 1.13 -12.09
C ARG A 207 -0.05 2.18 -12.81
N LEU A 208 -0.31 3.32 -12.17
CA LEU A 208 -1.29 4.31 -12.63
C LEU A 208 -0.70 5.71 -12.88
N GLN A 209 0.63 5.89 -12.93
CA GLN A 209 1.22 7.22 -13.18
C GLN A 209 0.81 7.85 -14.52
N HIS A 210 0.29 7.05 -15.44
CA HIS A 210 -0.21 7.51 -16.74
C HIS A 210 -1.70 7.86 -16.73
N VAL A 211 -2.37 7.83 -15.56
CA VAL A 211 -3.80 8.12 -15.36
C VAL A 211 -3.93 9.34 -14.46
N SER A 212 -4.82 10.28 -14.79
CA SER A 212 -5.12 11.48 -13.99
C SER A 212 -5.48 11.10 -12.56
N VAL A 213 -5.19 11.98 -11.60
CA VAL A 213 -5.45 11.69 -10.18
C VAL A 213 -6.95 11.51 -9.94
N GLU A 214 -7.77 12.32 -10.59
CA GLU A 214 -9.22 12.27 -10.54
C GLU A 214 -9.74 10.90 -11.01
N GLU A 215 -9.22 10.39 -12.13
CA GLU A 215 -9.61 9.08 -12.66
C GLU A 215 -9.06 7.94 -11.77
N GLN A 216 -7.87 8.09 -11.17
CA GLN A 216 -7.38 7.13 -10.17
C GLN A 216 -8.34 7.01 -8.98
N LEU A 217 -8.81 8.12 -8.42
CA LEU A 217 -9.73 8.13 -7.29
C LEU A 217 -11.09 7.53 -7.66
N ARG A 218 -11.64 7.88 -8.83
CA ARG A 218 -12.89 7.28 -9.35
C ARG A 218 -12.78 5.75 -9.45
N TRP A 219 -11.69 5.22 -10.01
CA TRP A 219 -11.51 3.77 -10.12
C TRP A 219 -11.27 3.08 -8.78
N LYS A 220 -10.56 3.71 -7.84
CA LYS A 220 -10.41 3.19 -6.48
C LYS A 220 -11.76 3.05 -5.78
N GLY A 221 -12.63 4.06 -5.90
CA GLY A 221 -14.01 4.00 -5.42
C GLY A 221 -14.80 2.85 -6.06
N ARG A 222 -14.71 2.72 -7.39
CA ARG A 222 -15.34 1.62 -8.14
C ARG A 222 -14.83 0.25 -7.71
N PHE A 223 -13.56 0.09 -7.37
CA PHE A 223 -13.03 -1.20 -6.87
C PHE A 223 -13.67 -1.61 -5.56
N VAL A 224 -13.89 -0.66 -4.65
CA VAL A 224 -14.61 -0.90 -3.39
C VAL A 224 -16.07 -1.23 -3.67
N HIS A 225 -16.76 -0.38 -4.42
CA HIS A 225 -18.16 -0.57 -4.81
C HIS A 225 -18.40 -1.94 -5.45
N ASP A 226 -17.63 -2.29 -6.49
CA ASP A 226 -17.78 -3.54 -7.22
C ASP A 226 -17.47 -4.77 -6.37
N ALA A 227 -16.52 -4.67 -5.43
CA ALA A 227 -16.22 -5.76 -4.51
C ALA A 227 -17.39 -6.00 -3.54
N LEU A 228 -17.90 -4.93 -2.91
CA LEU A 228 -19.06 -5.01 -2.02
C LEU A 228 -20.27 -5.61 -2.74
N LYS A 229 -20.53 -5.16 -3.97
CA LYS A 229 -21.64 -5.66 -4.78
C LYS A 229 -21.49 -7.11 -5.24
N ARG A 230 -20.35 -7.46 -5.83
CA ARG A 230 -20.18 -8.76 -6.51
C ARG A 230 -19.70 -9.88 -5.60
N ILE A 231 -19.07 -9.55 -4.47
CA ILE A 231 -18.51 -10.53 -3.53
C ILE A 231 -19.24 -10.44 -2.20
N GLY A 232 -19.52 -9.22 -1.72
CA GLY A 232 -20.20 -9.02 -0.44
C GLY A 232 -21.72 -9.24 -0.49
N ASN A 233 -22.31 -9.34 -1.69
CA ASN A 233 -23.76 -9.33 -1.90
C ASN A 233 -24.46 -8.12 -1.24
N LEU A 234 -23.75 -7.00 -1.14
CA LEU A 234 -24.26 -5.74 -0.62
C LEU A 234 -24.67 -4.82 -1.77
N GLU A 235 -25.56 -3.87 -1.54
CA GLU A 235 -25.91 -2.83 -2.51
C GLU A 235 -25.50 -1.46 -1.95
N PRO A 236 -24.25 -1.02 -2.18
CA PRO A 236 -23.80 0.30 -1.73
C PRO A 236 -24.61 1.41 -2.40
N GLU A 237 -25.01 2.41 -1.62
CA GLU A 237 -25.69 3.59 -2.15
C GLU A 237 -24.71 4.51 -2.88
N GLY A 238 -24.85 4.61 -4.20
CA GLY A 238 -24.07 5.53 -5.03
C GLY A 238 -22.58 5.19 -5.12
N ASP A 239 -21.80 6.17 -5.61
CA ASP A 239 -20.36 6.01 -5.78
C ASP A 239 -19.62 6.12 -4.45
N ILE A 240 -18.69 5.19 -4.20
CA ILE A 240 -17.80 5.25 -3.03
C ILE A 240 -16.76 6.35 -3.25
N ARG A 241 -16.89 7.45 -2.52
CA ARG A 241 -15.91 8.54 -2.51
C ARG A 241 -14.60 8.08 -1.86
N VAL A 242 -13.48 8.45 -2.49
CA VAL A 242 -12.13 8.19 -1.98
C VAL A 242 -11.52 9.50 -1.50
N ASP A 243 -11.14 9.55 -0.23
CA ASP A 243 -10.41 10.69 0.32
C ASP A 243 -8.97 10.69 -0.24
N PRO A 244 -8.55 11.77 -0.92
CA PRO A 244 -7.25 11.81 -1.57
C PRO A 244 -6.11 11.88 -0.57
N ALA A 245 -4.95 11.34 -0.95
CA ALA A 245 -3.72 11.65 -0.23
C ALA A 245 -3.43 13.16 -0.29
N PRO A 246 -2.88 13.76 0.78
CA PRO A 246 -2.42 15.15 0.75
C PRO A 246 -1.37 15.41 -0.35
N HIS A 247 -0.56 14.40 -0.68
CA HIS A 247 0.45 14.45 -1.74
C HIS A 247 0.41 13.21 -2.63
N GLY A 248 0.40 13.41 -3.95
CA GLY A 248 0.39 12.32 -4.94
C GLY A 248 1.76 11.71 -5.25
N LEU A 249 2.84 12.35 -4.79
CA LEU A 249 4.26 11.97 -4.93
C LEU A 249 4.97 12.24 -3.59
N GLN A 250 6.20 11.75 -3.45
CA GLN A 250 7.06 11.96 -2.27
C GLN A 250 6.43 11.60 -0.90
N TYR A 251 5.39 10.77 -0.90
CA TYR A 251 4.63 10.45 0.30
C TYR A 251 5.16 9.22 1.05
N ARG A 252 5.99 8.40 0.38
CA ARG A 252 6.27 7.03 0.83
C ARG A 252 7.47 7.00 1.77
N GLY A 253 7.18 7.02 3.06
CA GLY A 253 8.12 6.92 4.19
C GLY A 253 8.64 5.51 4.47
N ARG A 254 8.29 4.50 3.67
CA ARG A 254 8.91 3.15 3.76
C ARG A 254 9.08 2.50 2.40
N MET A 255 10.31 2.16 2.06
CA MET A 255 10.71 1.59 0.77
C MET A 255 11.59 0.37 0.96
N THR A 256 11.25 -0.77 0.35
CA THR A 256 12.12 -1.95 0.35
C THR A 256 12.71 -2.22 -1.04
N PHE A 257 14.00 -1.95 -1.17
CA PHE A 257 14.79 -2.22 -2.35
C PHE A 257 15.32 -3.66 -2.35
N THR A 258 15.61 -4.18 -3.53
CA THR A 258 16.30 -5.45 -3.77
C THR A 258 17.65 -5.16 -4.39
N VAL A 259 18.70 -5.73 -3.81
CA VAL A 259 20.06 -5.65 -4.30
C VAL A 259 20.56 -7.05 -4.56
N ALA A 260 21.03 -7.31 -5.79
CA ALA A 260 21.46 -8.62 -6.23
C ALA A 260 22.82 -8.53 -6.92
N HIS A 261 23.78 -9.33 -6.47
CA HIS A 261 25.07 -9.48 -7.12
C HIS A 261 25.07 -10.76 -7.97
N ARG A 262 24.99 -10.63 -9.30
CA ARG A 262 24.99 -11.76 -10.25
C ARG A 262 25.83 -11.43 -11.47
N GLY A 263 26.59 -12.43 -11.95
CA GLY A 263 27.42 -12.28 -13.16
C GLY A 263 28.44 -11.15 -13.06
N GLY A 264 29.05 -10.96 -11.88
CA GLY A 264 30.02 -9.87 -11.63
C GLY A 264 29.42 -8.46 -11.54
N ARG A 265 28.09 -8.31 -11.58
CA ARG A 265 27.41 -7.00 -11.51
C ARG A 265 26.42 -6.94 -10.34
N VAL A 266 26.45 -5.82 -9.61
CA VAL A 266 25.46 -5.49 -8.59
C VAL A 266 24.33 -4.69 -9.21
N ARG A 267 23.11 -5.25 -9.20
CA ARG A 267 21.88 -4.56 -9.59
C ARG A 267 21.11 -4.18 -8.33
N ALA A 268 20.66 -2.93 -8.26
CA ALA A 268 20.06 -2.36 -7.07
C ALA A 268 18.84 -1.52 -7.46
N GLY A 269 17.68 -1.82 -6.89
CA GLY A 269 16.44 -1.10 -7.17
C GLY A 269 15.21 -1.86 -6.71
N LEU A 270 14.14 -1.87 -7.50
CA LEU A 270 12.87 -2.53 -7.16
C LEU A 270 12.65 -3.77 -8.04
N ARG A 271 11.62 -4.55 -7.75
CA ARG A 271 11.29 -5.71 -8.61
C ARG A 271 10.73 -5.21 -9.94
N GLU A 272 11.10 -5.88 -11.04
CA GLU A 272 10.52 -5.61 -12.36
C GLU A 272 9.02 -5.97 -12.36
N ALA A 273 8.21 -5.15 -13.04
CA ALA A 273 6.80 -5.40 -13.26
C ALA A 273 6.60 -6.75 -13.96
N GLY A 274 5.81 -7.63 -13.35
CA GLY A 274 5.55 -8.95 -13.89
C GLY A 274 6.70 -9.96 -13.77
N ARG A 275 7.92 -9.54 -13.44
CA ARG A 275 9.10 -10.42 -13.37
C ARG A 275 9.75 -10.35 -11.99
N PRO A 276 9.14 -10.96 -10.95
CA PRO A 276 9.55 -10.77 -9.56
C PRO A 276 10.98 -11.24 -9.25
N GLY A 277 11.55 -12.14 -10.06
CA GLY A 277 12.94 -12.60 -9.95
C GLY A 277 14.00 -11.65 -10.54
N ARG A 278 13.58 -10.53 -11.14
CA ARG A 278 14.46 -9.52 -11.75
C ARG A 278 14.38 -8.20 -11.00
N VAL A 279 15.49 -7.47 -11.02
CA VAL A 279 15.64 -6.15 -10.39
C VAL A 279 15.63 -5.09 -11.49
N ALA A 280 14.64 -4.21 -11.44
CA ALA A 280 14.65 -2.94 -12.16
C ALA A 280 15.61 -2.01 -11.41
N GLU A 281 16.65 -1.55 -12.08
CA GLU A 281 17.56 -0.56 -11.48
C GLU A 281 16.80 0.76 -11.37
N VAL A 282 16.63 1.23 -10.13
CA VAL A 282 15.86 2.45 -9.83
C VAL A 282 16.83 3.42 -9.21
N GLU A 283 17.14 4.48 -9.96
CA GLU A 283 18.08 5.51 -9.51
C GLU A 283 17.37 6.57 -8.66
N PHE A 284 16.17 6.94 -9.10
CA PHE A 284 15.31 7.93 -8.47
C PHE A 284 13.86 7.43 -8.41
N CYS A 285 13.21 7.57 -7.25
CA CYS A 285 11.82 7.17 -7.03
C CYS A 285 10.96 8.37 -6.63
N HIS A 286 10.11 8.83 -7.55
CA HIS A 286 9.26 10.01 -7.35
C HIS A 286 8.24 9.89 -6.21
N ILE A 287 7.88 8.67 -5.79
CA ILE A 287 6.95 8.47 -4.67
C ILE A 287 7.66 8.35 -3.32
N ALA A 288 8.98 8.12 -3.30
CA ALA A 288 9.73 7.97 -2.06
C ALA A 288 9.87 9.31 -1.35
N ASP A 289 9.80 9.27 -0.02
CA ASP A 289 10.17 10.40 0.83
C ASP A 289 11.56 10.95 0.43
N PRO A 290 11.77 12.28 0.42
CA PRO A 290 13.05 12.88 0.02
C PRO A 290 14.25 12.35 0.79
N LYS A 291 14.15 12.18 2.12
CA LYS A 291 15.23 11.60 2.94
C LYS A 291 15.53 10.17 2.50
N ILE A 292 14.51 9.37 2.21
CA ILE A 292 14.69 8.01 1.69
C ILE A 292 15.42 8.03 0.35
N GLN A 293 15.06 8.94 -0.56
CA GLN A 293 15.70 9.03 -1.88
C GLN A 293 17.17 9.47 -1.78
N GLU A 294 17.49 10.40 -0.91
CA GLU A 294 18.88 10.82 -0.63
C GLU A 294 19.71 9.67 -0.04
N THR A 295 19.20 9.01 1.02
CA THR A 295 19.86 7.84 1.62
C THR A 295 20.02 6.71 0.61
N TRP A 296 18.99 6.43 -0.21
CA TRP A 296 19.04 5.40 -1.26
C TRP A 296 20.13 5.68 -2.29
N SER A 297 20.31 6.94 -2.69
CA SER A 297 21.31 7.33 -3.69
C SER A 297 22.73 7.00 -3.21
N SER A 298 23.05 7.35 -1.97
CA SER A 298 24.37 7.08 -1.37
C SER A 298 24.53 5.58 -1.03
N LEU A 299 23.50 4.95 -0.47
CA LEU A 299 23.52 3.52 -0.15
C LEU A 299 23.74 2.66 -1.40
N ARG A 300 23.08 2.98 -2.53
CA ARG A 300 23.23 2.27 -3.80
C ARG A 300 24.67 2.29 -4.30
N GLN A 301 25.36 3.42 -4.15
CA GLN A 301 26.77 3.55 -4.53
C GLN A 301 27.65 2.74 -3.59
N SER A 302 27.43 2.82 -2.28
CA SER A 302 28.16 2.03 -1.29
C SER A 302 28.03 0.52 -1.52
N LEU A 303 26.81 0.03 -1.81
CA LEU A 303 26.55 -1.39 -2.09
C LEU A 303 27.18 -1.90 -3.40
N ARG A 304 27.59 -1.00 -4.30
CA ARG A 304 28.31 -1.34 -5.54
C ARG A 304 29.82 -1.41 -5.36
N LYS A 305 30.38 -1.01 -4.20
CA LYS A 305 31.83 -1.07 -3.97
C LYS A 305 32.34 -2.52 -4.04
N PRO A 306 33.45 -2.78 -4.74
CA PRO A 306 34.05 -4.12 -4.83
C PRO A 306 34.30 -4.73 -3.45
N GLY A 307 34.07 -6.03 -3.31
CA GLY A 307 34.33 -6.78 -2.08
C GLY A 307 33.24 -6.72 -1.01
N LEU A 308 32.34 -5.73 -1.03
CA LEU A 308 31.28 -5.60 -0.02
C LEU A 308 30.20 -6.70 -0.15
N LEU A 309 29.76 -6.99 -1.38
CA LEU A 309 28.77 -8.04 -1.67
C LEU A 309 29.43 -9.22 -2.36
N ARG A 310 29.27 -10.43 -1.79
CA ARG A 310 29.72 -11.68 -2.44
C ARG A 310 28.88 -12.00 -3.67
N ALA A 311 29.48 -12.64 -4.67
CA ALA A 311 28.74 -13.13 -5.84
C ALA A 311 27.61 -14.09 -5.41
N GLY A 312 26.45 -13.97 -6.02
CA GLY A 312 25.25 -14.75 -5.68
C GLY A 312 24.39 -14.13 -4.56
N THR A 313 24.87 -13.08 -3.88
CA THR A 313 24.11 -12.42 -2.80
C THR A 313 22.85 -11.76 -3.34
N VAL A 314 21.74 -11.96 -2.65
CA VAL A 314 20.52 -11.16 -2.77
C VAL A 314 20.15 -10.65 -1.39
N VAL A 315 20.13 -9.33 -1.23
CA VAL A 315 19.76 -8.66 0.02
C VAL A 315 18.59 -7.72 -0.26
N ARG A 316 17.61 -7.69 0.64
CA ARG A 316 16.59 -6.67 0.67
C ARG A 316 17.02 -5.57 1.62
N VAL A 317 16.86 -4.32 1.23
CA VAL A 317 17.16 -3.18 2.10
C VAL A 317 15.91 -2.33 2.24
N THR A 318 15.39 -2.26 3.45
CA THR A 318 14.25 -1.39 3.78
C THR A 318 14.78 -0.09 4.35
N LEU A 319 14.38 1.02 3.74
CA LEU A 319 14.57 2.36 4.26
C LEU A 319 13.23 2.83 4.82
N ARG A 320 13.22 3.29 6.06
CA ARG A 320 12.03 3.83 6.72
C ARG A 320 12.37 5.21 7.28
N ALA A 321 11.58 6.21 6.90
CA ALA A 321 11.65 7.54 7.45
C ALA A 321 10.98 7.57 8.82
N VAL A 322 11.68 8.15 9.78
CA VAL A 322 11.25 8.45 11.14
C VAL A 322 11.57 9.93 11.43
N GLN A 323 11.14 10.44 12.57
CA GLN A 323 11.35 11.85 12.93
C GLN A 323 12.85 12.21 12.92
N GLU A 324 13.69 11.34 13.48
CA GLU A 324 15.13 11.53 13.62
C GLU A 324 15.90 11.38 12.30
N GLY A 325 15.37 10.63 11.33
CA GLY A 325 16.12 10.27 10.12
C GLY A 325 15.61 9.01 9.43
N ILE A 326 16.52 8.15 8.99
CA ILE A 326 16.25 6.90 8.28
C ILE A 326 16.74 5.70 9.08
N VAL A 327 15.81 4.77 9.29
CA VAL A 327 16.10 3.40 9.73
C VAL A 327 16.42 2.55 8.49
N VAL A 328 17.57 1.88 8.50
CA VAL A 328 18.00 0.96 7.44
C VAL A 328 17.90 -0.46 7.96
N LEU A 329 17.10 -1.32 7.32
CA LEU A 329 16.97 -2.74 7.66
C LEU A 329 17.45 -3.62 6.51
N PHE A 330 18.51 -4.38 6.73
CA PHE A 330 19.02 -5.39 5.81
C PHE A 330 18.38 -6.75 6.07
N SER A 331 17.93 -7.44 5.02
CA SER A 331 17.38 -8.79 5.12
C SER A 331 17.98 -9.73 4.08
N PRO A 332 18.51 -10.91 4.48
CA PRO A 332 18.55 -11.41 5.85
C PRO A 332 19.70 -10.85 6.71
N ARG A 333 20.77 -10.33 6.10
CA ARG A 333 21.98 -9.88 6.81
C ARG A 333 22.55 -8.59 6.23
N CYS A 334 23.16 -7.79 7.10
CA CYS A 334 23.90 -6.60 6.72
C CYS A 334 25.26 -6.98 6.11
N PRO A 335 25.62 -6.49 4.91
CA PRO A 335 26.93 -6.78 4.32
C PRO A 335 28.08 -6.05 5.02
N GLY A 336 27.80 -4.97 5.77
CA GLY A 336 28.78 -4.23 6.57
C GLY A 336 29.14 -4.87 7.91
N ARG A 337 28.58 -6.03 8.25
CA ARG A 337 28.71 -6.77 9.54
C ARG A 337 28.30 -6.02 10.81
N ASP A 338 28.95 -4.92 11.15
CA ASP A 338 28.65 -4.09 12.35
C ASP A 338 27.64 -2.97 12.06
N GLY A 339 27.35 -2.70 10.79
CA GLY A 339 26.43 -1.63 10.39
C GLY A 339 27.06 -0.23 10.44
N GLU A 340 28.18 -0.03 11.14
CA GLU A 340 28.89 1.24 11.25
C GLU A 340 29.36 1.75 9.88
N TYR A 341 29.67 0.82 8.96
CA TYR A 341 29.94 1.15 7.56
C TYR A 341 28.85 2.04 6.91
N PHE A 342 27.59 1.93 7.35
CA PHE A 342 26.46 2.68 6.82
C PHE A 342 26.08 3.90 7.68
N ALA A 343 26.72 4.11 8.83
CA ALA A 343 26.45 5.22 9.75
C ALA A 343 26.68 6.59 9.11
N GLY A 344 27.70 6.72 8.26
CA GLY A 344 28.04 7.97 7.56
C GLY A 344 27.15 8.29 6.37
N LEU A 345 26.12 7.49 6.08
CA LEU A 345 25.18 7.78 5.00
C LEU A 345 24.19 8.87 5.42
N PRO A 346 23.68 9.69 4.46
CA PRO A 346 22.72 10.74 4.77
C PRO A 346 21.52 10.21 5.56
N HIS A 347 21.16 10.95 6.61
CA HIS A 347 20.01 10.73 7.49
C HIS A 347 19.99 9.40 8.27
N VAL A 348 20.98 8.52 8.16
CA VAL A 348 20.93 7.21 8.83
C VAL A 348 21.03 7.37 10.35
N VAL A 349 20.03 6.87 11.07
CA VAL A 349 19.98 6.91 12.54
C VAL A 349 19.98 5.54 13.19
N GLN A 350 19.62 4.50 12.43
CA GLN A 350 19.66 3.11 12.86
C GLN A 350 19.99 2.20 11.68
N VAL A 351 20.78 1.16 11.95
CA VAL A 351 21.07 0.06 11.02
C VAL A 351 20.71 -1.25 11.71
N TRP A 352 19.80 -1.97 11.09
CA TRP A 352 19.30 -3.26 11.55
C TRP A 352 19.64 -4.35 10.54
N GLU A 353 19.69 -5.58 11.03
CA GLU A 353 19.60 -6.76 10.18
C GLU A 353 18.57 -7.75 10.71
N GLY A 354 17.99 -8.54 9.81
CA GLY A 354 17.10 -9.63 10.18
C GLY A 354 15.94 -9.83 9.23
N GLY A 355 14.87 -10.43 9.73
CA GLY A 355 13.68 -10.73 8.94
C GLY A 355 12.57 -11.30 9.80
N SER A 356 11.81 -12.22 9.22
CA SER A 356 10.61 -12.79 9.85
C SER A 356 10.87 -13.59 11.14
N LYS A 357 12.13 -13.88 11.47
CA LYS A 357 12.52 -14.60 12.70
C LYS A 357 13.06 -13.67 13.80
N GLY A 358 12.91 -12.36 13.61
CA GLY A 358 13.49 -11.34 14.47
C GLY A 358 14.51 -10.46 13.74
N SER A 359 14.75 -9.30 14.34
CA SER A 359 15.70 -8.30 13.86
C SER A 359 16.60 -7.86 15.00
N ARG A 360 17.82 -7.45 14.68
CA ARG A 360 18.82 -6.99 15.63
C ARG A 360 19.33 -5.61 15.21
N LEU A 361 19.40 -4.68 16.16
CA LEU A 361 20.05 -3.40 15.99
C LEU A 361 21.56 -3.64 15.93
N LEU A 362 22.21 -3.18 14.87
CA LEU A 362 23.66 -3.28 14.68
C LEU A 362 24.35 -1.98 15.09
N TRP A 363 23.73 -0.85 14.75
CA TRP A 363 24.28 0.47 15.00
C TRP A 363 23.15 1.51 15.11
N GLY A 364 23.34 2.52 15.94
CA GLY A 364 22.48 3.70 15.99
C GLY A 364 21.75 3.84 17.32
N ARG A 365 20.69 4.66 17.31
CA ARG A 365 19.89 4.97 18.50
C ARG A 365 19.13 3.73 18.99
N ASP A 366 18.86 3.64 20.28
CA ASP A 366 18.00 2.59 20.84
C ASP A 366 16.54 2.81 20.43
N GLU A 367 16.10 4.07 20.40
CA GLU A 367 14.73 4.47 20.09
C GLU A 367 14.67 5.49 18.95
N VAL A 368 13.56 5.44 18.20
CA VAL A 368 13.18 6.40 17.14
C VAL A 368 11.68 6.66 17.22
N HIS A 369 11.24 7.79 16.68
CA HIS A 369 9.88 8.28 16.82
C HIS A 369 9.19 8.52 15.49
N GLU A 370 7.87 8.41 15.49
CA GLU A 370 7.00 8.95 14.45
C GLU A 370 5.95 9.88 15.08
N ASN A 371 5.49 10.87 14.32
CA ASN A 371 4.44 11.77 14.78
C ASN A 371 3.06 11.22 14.41
N TRP A 372 2.26 10.90 15.43
CA TRP A 372 0.90 10.41 15.30
C TRP A 372 -0.01 11.15 16.29
N PHE A 373 -1.15 11.63 15.83
CA PHE A 373 -2.09 12.44 16.62
C PHE A 373 -1.42 13.65 17.31
N GLY A 374 -0.45 14.26 16.61
CA GLY A 374 0.31 15.41 17.11
C GLY A 374 1.33 15.09 18.22
N ARG A 375 1.64 13.81 18.45
CA ARG A 375 2.57 13.36 19.50
C ARG A 375 3.68 12.49 18.91
N ALA A 376 4.88 12.63 19.47
CA ALA A 376 5.98 11.72 19.19
C ALA A 376 5.67 10.36 19.85
N VAL A 377 5.56 9.32 19.01
CA VAL A 377 5.32 7.94 19.43
C VAL A 377 6.58 7.14 19.16
N ALA A 378 7.15 6.53 20.19
CA ALA A 378 8.26 5.60 20.06
C ALA A 378 7.84 4.41 19.19
N VAL A 379 8.67 4.05 18.21
CA VAL A 379 8.39 2.97 17.27
C VAL A 379 9.58 2.02 17.15
N PRO A 380 9.40 0.69 17.21
CA PRO A 380 10.48 -0.23 16.91
C PRO A 380 10.89 -0.07 15.45
N GLY A 381 12.19 0.10 15.18
CA GLY A 381 12.71 0.38 13.83
C GLY A 381 12.22 -0.59 12.74
N PRO A 382 12.24 -1.92 12.95
CA PRO A 382 11.78 -2.91 11.98
C PRO A 382 10.26 -3.02 11.83
N SER A 383 9.51 -2.73 12.89
CA SER A 383 8.05 -2.93 12.96
C SER A 383 7.31 -2.05 11.95
N PHE A 384 6.09 -2.44 11.62
CA PHE A 384 5.29 -1.77 10.60
C PHE A 384 4.61 -0.51 11.15
N THR A 385 4.64 0.55 10.34
CA THR A 385 3.77 1.72 10.43
C THR A 385 3.28 2.09 9.04
N GLN A 386 2.26 2.94 8.96
CA GLN A 386 1.69 3.35 7.68
C GLN A 386 2.75 4.00 6.79
N VAL A 387 2.87 3.53 5.55
CA VAL A 387 3.94 3.99 4.65
C VAL A 387 3.72 5.40 4.12
N ASN A 388 2.49 5.92 4.25
CA ASN A 388 2.10 7.28 3.94
C ASN A 388 1.59 7.89 5.24
N ALA A 389 2.46 8.58 5.98
CA ALA A 389 2.13 9.04 7.33
C ALA A 389 0.94 10.01 7.33
N LEU A 390 0.88 10.94 6.38
CA LEU A 390 -0.17 11.96 6.32
C LEU A 390 -1.53 11.36 5.93
N ALA A 391 -1.60 10.53 4.89
CA ALA A 391 -2.85 9.87 4.53
C ALA A 391 -3.25 8.82 5.58
N GLY A 392 -2.27 8.15 6.19
CA GLY A 392 -2.48 7.25 7.33
C GLY A 392 -3.10 7.96 8.52
N GLN A 393 -2.65 9.18 8.85
CA GLN A 393 -3.22 9.97 9.95
C GLN A 393 -4.70 10.24 9.68
N GLY A 394 -5.06 10.66 8.46
CA GLY A 394 -6.46 10.87 8.09
C GLY A 394 -7.34 9.62 8.20
N LEU A 395 -6.82 8.44 7.86
CA LEU A 395 -7.52 7.17 8.09
C LEU A 395 -7.69 6.88 9.59
N LEU A 396 -6.64 7.06 10.40
CA LEU A 396 -6.71 6.81 11.84
C LEU A 396 -7.65 7.81 12.54
N ASP A 397 -7.64 9.08 12.12
CA ASP A 397 -8.59 10.10 12.58
C ASP A 397 -10.03 9.68 12.28
N ALA A 398 -10.29 9.17 11.07
CA ALA A 398 -11.62 8.67 10.69
C ALA A 398 -12.05 7.43 11.51
N VAL A 399 -11.12 6.57 11.91
CA VAL A 399 -11.41 5.45 12.84
C VAL A 399 -11.81 5.98 14.21
N VAL A 400 -11.07 6.96 14.75
CA VAL A 400 -11.39 7.59 16.04
C VAL A 400 -12.72 8.34 15.98
N GLU A 401 -13.00 9.03 14.87
CA GLU A 401 -14.29 9.68 14.61
C GLU A 401 -15.45 8.67 14.60
N ALA A 402 -15.30 7.57 13.84
CA ALA A 402 -16.33 6.53 13.72
C ALA A 402 -16.57 5.75 15.04
N ALA A 403 -15.57 5.72 15.94
CA ALA A 403 -15.72 5.15 17.28
C ALA A 403 -16.71 5.94 18.15
N GLY A 404 -16.85 7.25 17.92
CA GLY A 404 -17.76 8.11 18.67
C GLY A 404 -17.35 8.33 20.13
N ASP A 405 -18.33 8.48 21.03
CA ASP A 405 -18.06 8.56 22.47
C ASP A 405 -17.74 7.16 23.01
N VAL A 406 -16.54 7.04 23.59
CA VAL A 406 -15.98 5.79 24.11
C VAL A 406 -15.73 5.84 25.62
N LYS A 407 -16.15 6.92 26.31
CA LYS A 407 -15.91 7.07 27.74
C LYS A 407 -16.57 5.93 28.53
N GLY A 408 -15.75 5.18 29.28
CA GLY A 408 -16.19 4.03 30.06
C GLY A 408 -16.47 2.77 29.25
N ARG A 409 -16.28 2.79 27.92
CA ARG A 409 -16.54 1.65 27.03
C ARG A 409 -15.34 0.72 26.96
N LYS A 410 -15.61 -0.58 26.75
CA LYS A 410 -14.63 -1.62 26.48
C LYS A 410 -14.36 -1.68 24.98
N VAL A 411 -13.10 -1.49 24.60
CA VAL A 411 -12.67 -1.50 23.19
C VAL A 411 -11.64 -2.60 22.99
N VAL A 412 -11.80 -3.38 21.93
CA VAL A 412 -10.75 -4.29 21.45
C VAL A 412 -10.13 -3.71 20.19
N ASP A 413 -8.81 -3.52 20.20
CA ASP A 413 -8.02 -3.17 19.02
C ASP A 413 -7.30 -4.42 18.52
N ALA A 414 -7.81 -5.07 17.49
CA ALA A 414 -7.27 -6.32 16.98
C ALA A 414 -6.39 -6.09 15.75
N TYR A 415 -5.29 -6.84 15.66
CA TYR A 415 -4.20 -6.56 14.71
C TYR A 415 -3.57 -5.19 14.98
N ALA A 416 -3.38 -4.91 16.28
CA ALA A 416 -3.22 -3.55 16.78
C ALA A 416 -1.94 -2.84 16.28
N GLY A 417 -0.89 -3.59 15.93
CA GLY A 417 0.45 -3.03 15.76
C GLY A 417 0.86 -2.26 17.01
N LEU A 418 1.03 -0.95 16.89
CA LEU A 418 1.31 -0.04 18.01
C LEU A 418 0.05 0.57 18.65
N SER A 419 -1.13 0.02 18.37
CA SER A 419 -2.45 0.44 18.85
C SER A 419 -2.64 1.96 18.81
N LEU A 420 -2.25 2.61 17.70
CA LEU A 420 -2.29 4.07 17.60
C LEU A 420 -3.71 4.60 17.88
N THR A 421 -4.72 4.00 17.25
CA THR A 421 -6.14 4.30 17.48
C THR A 421 -6.60 3.87 18.86
N GLY A 422 -6.24 2.66 19.32
CA GLY A 422 -6.62 2.19 20.66
C GLY A 422 -6.12 3.10 21.77
N ARG A 423 -4.86 3.55 21.72
CA ARG A 423 -4.29 4.51 22.69
C ARG A 423 -5.02 5.85 22.66
N GLU A 424 -5.42 6.32 21.48
CA GLU A 424 -6.20 7.53 21.31
C GLU A 424 -7.58 7.42 21.98
N LEU A 425 -8.22 6.25 21.87
CA LEU A 425 -9.49 5.96 22.54
C LEU A 425 -9.32 5.78 24.06
N ALA A 426 -8.20 5.21 24.51
CA ALA A 426 -7.88 5.10 25.93
C ALA A 426 -7.75 6.48 26.59
N LEU A 427 -7.10 7.44 25.91
CA LEU A 427 -7.04 8.84 26.37
C LEU A 427 -8.42 9.51 26.43
N LYS A 428 -9.39 9.04 25.65
CA LYS A 428 -10.80 9.48 25.69
C LYS A 428 -11.63 8.74 26.75
N GLY A 429 -11.01 7.89 27.57
CA GLY A 429 -11.64 7.21 28.71
C GLY A 429 -12.14 5.80 28.42
N ALA A 430 -11.75 5.18 27.30
CA ALA A 430 -12.04 3.78 27.01
C ALA A 430 -11.12 2.83 27.80
N SER A 431 -11.62 1.64 28.13
CA SER A 431 -10.80 0.52 28.55
C SER A 431 -10.41 -0.30 27.31
N VAL A 432 -9.14 -0.26 26.92
CA VAL A 432 -8.68 -0.81 25.64
C VAL A 432 -7.86 -2.07 25.85
N THR A 433 -8.20 -3.13 25.10
CA THR A 433 -7.40 -4.35 24.96
C THR A 433 -6.87 -4.46 23.53
N ALA A 434 -5.55 -4.38 23.37
CA ALA A 434 -4.86 -4.55 22.10
C ALA A 434 -4.43 -6.02 21.91
N ILE A 435 -4.69 -6.58 20.72
CA ILE A 435 -4.26 -7.93 20.34
C ILE A 435 -3.28 -7.81 19.17
N GLU A 436 -2.03 -8.24 19.38
CA GLU A 436 -0.96 -8.11 18.39
C GLU A 436 -0.02 -9.33 18.41
N LEU A 437 0.52 -9.70 17.24
CA LEU A 437 1.38 -10.86 17.05
C LEU A 437 2.88 -10.51 17.05
N ASP A 438 3.26 -9.31 16.60
CA ASP A 438 4.65 -8.84 16.55
C ASP A 438 5.20 -8.56 17.96
N PRO A 439 6.17 -9.36 18.46
CA PRO A 439 6.71 -9.18 19.80
C PRO A 439 7.36 -7.82 20.03
N ALA A 440 7.90 -7.20 18.97
CA ALA A 440 8.49 -5.87 19.09
C ALA A 440 7.41 -4.80 19.30
N ALA A 441 6.25 -4.96 18.68
CA ALA A 441 5.12 -4.04 18.83
C ALA A 441 4.42 -4.24 20.19
N THR A 442 4.25 -5.48 20.66
CA THR A 442 3.68 -5.78 21.98
C THR A 442 4.56 -5.26 23.11
N ALA A 443 5.88 -5.41 23.01
CA ALA A 443 6.83 -4.87 23.98
C ALA A 443 6.75 -3.34 24.07
N ALA A 444 6.75 -2.64 22.92
CA ALA A 444 6.62 -1.19 22.87
C ALA A 444 5.26 -0.71 23.42
N LEU A 445 4.17 -1.45 23.15
CA LEU A 445 2.86 -1.16 23.72
C LEU A 445 2.82 -1.32 25.24
N ALA A 446 3.40 -2.41 25.75
CA ALA A 446 3.45 -2.68 27.18
C ALA A 446 4.26 -1.61 27.92
N GLU A 447 5.39 -1.18 27.36
CA GLU A 447 6.22 -0.10 27.89
C GLU A 447 5.50 1.25 27.90
N ALA A 448 4.79 1.58 26.81
CA ALA A 448 4.04 2.82 26.71
C ALA A 448 2.86 2.91 27.69
N GLY A 449 2.32 1.77 28.13
CA GLY A 449 1.19 1.68 29.06
C GLY A 449 -0.13 2.21 28.51
N GLY A 450 -1.16 2.23 29.36
CA GLY A 450 -2.50 2.77 29.04
C GLY A 450 -3.43 1.83 28.26
N VAL A 451 -2.94 0.70 27.76
CA VAL A 451 -3.76 -0.35 27.13
C VAL A 451 -3.38 -1.73 27.68
N ARG A 452 -4.34 -2.65 27.77
CA ARG A 452 -4.07 -4.06 28.07
C ARG A 452 -3.54 -4.73 26.79
N VAL A 453 -2.44 -5.45 26.87
CA VAL A 453 -1.83 -6.11 25.70
C VAL A 453 -2.01 -7.62 25.79
N LEU A 454 -2.52 -8.24 24.72
CA LEU A 454 -2.59 -9.68 24.54
C LEU A 454 -1.72 -10.08 23.34
N GLU A 455 -0.54 -10.64 23.61
CA GLU A 455 0.33 -11.16 22.55
C GLU A 455 -0.23 -12.47 21.98
N GLY A 456 -0.41 -12.50 20.66
CA GLY A 456 -0.77 -13.71 19.94
C GLY A 456 -1.63 -13.45 18.71
N ARG A 457 -2.08 -14.56 18.11
CA ARG A 457 -2.97 -14.52 16.96
C ARG A 457 -4.37 -14.08 17.39
N VAL A 458 -4.99 -13.19 16.62
CA VAL A 458 -6.33 -12.65 16.94
C VAL A 458 -7.37 -13.75 17.09
N GLU A 459 -7.35 -14.76 16.22
CA GLU A 459 -8.27 -15.89 16.30
C GLU A 459 -8.16 -16.73 17.58
N ALA A 460 -7.03 -16.65 18.29
CA ALA A 460 -6.81 -17.37 19.53
C ALA A 460 -7.10 -16.52 20.77
N ARG A 461 -6.83 -15.20 20.68
CA ARG A 461 -6.89 -14.27 21.82
C ARG A 461 -8.20 -13.50 21.94
N LEU A 462 -8.94 -13.35 20.84
CA LEU A 462 -10.19 -12.56 20.84
C LEU A 462 -11.22 -13.02 21.88
N PRO A 463 -11.42 -14.33 22.16
CA PRO A 463 -12.33 -14.76 23.22
C PRO A 463 -11.98 -14.25 24.61
N GLU A 464 -10.70 -14.01 24.90
CA GLU A 464 -10.24 -13.48 26.20
C GLU A 464 -10.51 -11.97 26.34
N ALA A 465 -10.76 -11.28 25.22
CA ALA A 465 -10.97 -9.84 25.14
C ALA A 465 -12.45 -9.45 24.99
N LEU A 466 -13.33 -10.41 24.71
CA LEU A 466 -14.78 -10.24 24.66
C LEU A 466 -15.41 -10.54 26.04
N PRO A 467 -16.59 -9.99 26.35
CA PRO A 467 -17.39 -9.05 25.55
C PRO A 467 -16.79 -7.63 25.54
N ALA A 468 -17.02 -6.92 24.43
CA ALA A 468 -16.60 -5.54 24.22
C ALA A 468 -17.72 -4.71 23.58
N ASP A 469 -17.70 -3.40 23.77
CA ASP A 469 -18.67 -2.48 23.16
C ASP A 469 -18.28 -2.16 21.72
N LEU A 470 -16.97 -2.08 21.45
CA LEU A 470 -16.40 -1.74 20.16
C LEU A 470 -15.22 -2.67 19.83
N VAL A 471 -15.17 -3.17 18.59
CA VAL A 471 -14.00 -3.88 18.05
C VAL A 471 -13.46 -3.16 16.83
N ILE A 472 -12.16 -2.85 16.83
CA ILE A 472 -11.42 -2.34 15.67
C ILE A 472 -10.67 -3.51 15.04
N LEU A 473 -10.80 -3.68 13.72
CA LEU A 473 -10.16 -4.73 12.94
C LEU A 473 -9.29 -4.09 11.86
N ASN A 474 -7.99 -4.43 11.83
CA ASN A 474 -7.09 -4.04 10.75
C ASN A 474 -6.27 -5.25 10.23
N PRO A 475 -6.95 -6.27 9.65
CA PRO A 475 -6.29 -7.51 9.27
C PRO A 475 -5.30 -7.34 8.10
N PRO A 476 -4.39 -8.31 7.91
CA PRO A 476 -3.57 -8.37 6.71
C PRO A 476 -4.42 -8.59 5.44
N ARG A 477 -3.80 -8.49 4.25
CA ARG A 477 -4.43 -8.71 2.93
C ARG A 477 -5.16 -10.05 2.73
N SER A 478 -5.05 -11.00 3.65
CA SER A 478 -5.85 -12.24 3.63
C SER A 478 -7.27 -12.05 4.18
N GLY A 479 -7.55 -10.91 4.82
CA GLY A 479 -8.76 -10.66 5.60
C GLY A 479 -8.76 -11.40 6.94
N LEU A 480 -9.93 -11.49 7.55
CA LEU A 480 -10.18 -12.15 8.82
C LEU A 480 -10.04 -13.67 8.71
N HIS A 481 -9.54 -14.27 9.78
CA HIS A 481 -9.63 -15.70 9.99
C HIS A 481 -11.08 -16.09 10.31
N GLU A 482 -11.54 -17.28 9.92
CA GLU A 482 -12.94 -17.70 10.10
C GLU A 482 -13.37 -17.72 11.58
N HIS A 483 -12.48 -18.17 12.48
CA HIS A 483 -12.72 -18.13 13.92
C HIS A 483 -12.91 -16.71 14.46
N VAL A 484 -12.28 -15.68 13.88
CA VAL A 484 -12.52 -14.28 14.29
C VAL A 484 -13.96 -13.90 14.01
N VAL A 485 -14.46 -14.22 12.81
CA VAL A 485 -15.87 -13.99 12.45
C VAL A 485 -16.81 -14.76 13.38
N HIS A 486 -16.51 -16.04 13.64
CA HIS A 486 -17.30 -16.86 14.56
C HIS A 486 -17.38 -16.27 15.97
N HIS A 487 -16.27 -15.78 16.53
CA HIS A 487 -16.27 -15.13 17.84
C HIS A 487 -17.10 -13.84 17.85
N LEU A 488 -16.97 -13.01 16.81
CA LEU A 488 -17.77 -11.78 16.68
C LEU A 488 -19.26 -12.04 16.49
N LEU A 489 -19.66 -13.16 15.86
CA LEU A 489 -21.09 -13.50 15.74
C LEU A 489 -21.65 -14.11 17.03
N ARG A 490 -20.83 -14.85 17.78
CA ARG A 490 -21.24 -15.49 19.03
C ARG A 490 -21.39 -14.48 20.17
N GLU A 491 -20.48 -13.51 20.26
CA GLU A 491 -20.48 -12.46 21.27
C GLU A 491 -20.34 -11.10 20.55
N PRO A 492 -21.42 -10.62 19.90
CA PRO A 492 -21.36 -9.45 19.05
C PRO A 492 -21.10 -8.17 19.86
N PRO A 493 -20.02 -7.42 19.57
CA PRO A 493 -19.92 -6.05 20.05
C PRO A 493 -21.00 -5.18 19.41
N GLU A 494 -21.37 -4.08 20.07
CA GLU A 494 -22.35 -3.15 19.50
C GLU A 494 -21.91 -2.57 18.16
N ARG A 495 -20.60 -2.30 18.01
CA ARG A 495 -20.01 -1.75 16.80
C ARG A 495 -18.69 -2.44 16.44
N VAL A 496 -18.45 -2.60 15.14
CA VAL A 496 -17.17 -3.02 14.57
C VAL A 496 -16.68 -1.98 13.58
N LEU A 497 -15.41 -1.58 13.67
CA LEU A 497 -14.73 -0.73 12.69
C LEU A 497 -13.70 -1.57 11.95
N TYR A 498 -13.97 -1.87 10.67
CA TYR A 498 -13.10 -2.68 9.83
C TYR A 498 -12.29 -1.78 8.89
N VAL A 499 -10.98 -1.72 9.11
CA VAL A 499 -9.99 -1.15 8.18
C VAL A 499 -9.44 -2.24 7.26
N SER A 500 -9.46 -2.02 5.94
CA SER A 500 -8.97 -2.99 4.96
C SER A 500 -8.22 -2.35 3.80
N CYS A 501 -7.12 -3.00 3.41
CA CYS A 501 -6.32 -2.66 2.23
C CYS A 501 -6.65 -3.50 0.99
N ASP A 502 -7.61 -4.42 1.09
CA ASP A 502 -8.05 -5.29 -0.01
C ASP A 502 -9.59 -5.36 -0.04
N PRO A 503 -10.23 -4.72 -1.04
CA PRO A 503 -11.69 -4.70 -1.16
C PRO A 503 -12.32 -6.08 -1.30
N ALA A 504 -11.64 -7.05 -1.93
CA ALA A 504 -12.22 -8.36 -2.19
C ALA A 504 -12.28 -9.21 -0.92
N THR A 505 -11.23 -9.19 -0.09
CA THR A 505 -11.28 -9.88 1.21
C THR A 505 -12.17 -9.16 2.21
N LEU A 506 -12.23 -7.81 2.17
CA LEU A 506 -13.21 -7.04 2.94
C LEU A 506 -14.62 -7.50 2.61
N ALA A 507 -15.02 -7.46 1.34
CA ALA A 507 -16.36 -7.84 0.92
C ALA A 507 -16.74 -9.27 1.32
N ARG A 508 -15.82 -10.23 1.15
CA ARG A 508 -15.99 -11.62 1.63
C ARG A 508 -16.22 -11.70 3.14
N ASP A 509 -15.48 -10.91 3.92
CA ASP A 509 -15.61 -10.95 5.37
C ASP A 509 -16.90 -10.28 5.84
N LEU A 510 -17.34 -9.21 5.18
CA LEU A 510 -18.63 -8.58 5.43
C LEU A 510 -19.79 -9.54 5.13
N GLU A 511 -19.73 -10.29 4.03
CA GLU A 511 -20.72 -11.34 3.71
C GLU A 511 -20.83 -12.38 4.84
N ARG A 512 -19.69 -12.79 5.41
CA ARG A 512 -19.67 -13.75 6.53
C ARG A 512 -20.20 -13.15 7.84
N MET A 513 -20.12 -11.84 8.00
CA MET A 513 -20.59 -11.11 9.18
C MET A 513 -22.04 -10.64 9.07
N ASP A 514 -22.63 -10.63 7.88
CA ASP A 514 -24.00 -10.16 7.60
C ASP A 514 -25.08 -10.71 8.56
N PRO A 515 -25.05 -12.00 8.99
CA PRO A 515 -26.05 -12.51 9.92
C PRO A 515 -26.11 -11.77 11.27
N GLY A 516 -25.00 -11.19 11.72
CA GLY A 516 -24.91 -10.50 13.01
C GLY A 516 -24.71 -8.99 12.91
N PHE A 517 -24.38 -8.46 11.73
CA PHE A 517 -24.01 -7.06 11.56
C PHE A 517 -24.64 -6.46 10.30
N VAL A 518 -24.92 -5.16 10.36
CA VAL A 518 -25.30 -4.32 9.23
C VAL A 518 -24.21 -3.28 8.98
N VAL A 519 -23.90 -3.04 7.70
CA VAL A 519 -22.98 -1.98 7.29
C VAL A 519 -23.67 -0.62 7.46
N GLU A 520 -23.13 0.24 8.33
CA GLU A 520 -23.64 1.60 8.54
C GLU A 520 -23.01 2.60 7.57
N SER A 521 -21.72 2.46 7.28
CA SER A 521 -21.01 3.36 6.37
C SER A 521 -19.76 2.73 5.78
N VAL A 522 -19.37 3.25 4.61
CA VAL A 522 -18.14 2.89 3.91
C VAL A 522 -17.43 4.18 3.51
N ARG A 523 -16.15 4.31 3.91
CA ARG A 523 -15.26 5.37 3.45
C ARG A 523 -14.01 4.75 2.84
N ALA A 524 -13.49 5.33 1.77
CA ALA A 524 -12.26 4.88 1.13
C ALA A 524 -11.19 5.97 1.17
N PHE A 525 -9.93 5.56 1.18
CA PHE A 525 -8.78 6.45 1.33
C PHE A 525 -7.69 6.07 0.34
N ASP A 526 -7.11 7.08 -0.30
CA ASP A 526 -5.94 6.90 -1.14
C ASP A 526 -4.64 6.98 -0.34
N LEU A 527 -4.25 5.90 0.33
CA LEU A 527 -2.95 5.82 1.01
C LEU A 527 -1.79 5.57 0.04
N PHE A 528 -2.08 5.13 -1.20
CA PHE A 528 -1.07 4.74 -2.19
C PHE A 528 -1.36 5.34 -3.58
N PRO A 529 -1.22 6.67 -3.74
CA PRO A 529 -1.30 7.31 -5.05
C PRO A 529 -0.41 6.63 -6.09
N GLN A 530 -0.78 6.69 -7.37
CA GLN A 530 -0.06 6.06 -8.48
C GLN A 530 -0.09 4.51 -8.51
N THR A 531 -0.81 3.90 -7.57
CA THR A 531 -1.07 2.45 -7.49
C THR A 531 -2.58 2.20 -7.45
N PRO A 532 -3.06 0.98 -7.78
CA PRO A 532 -4.48 0.66 -7.72
C PRO A 532 -4.95 0.32 -6.29
N HIS A 533 -4.05 0.38 -5.30
CA HIS A 533 -4.41 0.09 -3.92
C HIS A 533 -5.31 1.20 -3.35
N VAL A 534 -6.28 0.77 -2.56
CA VAL A 534 -7.25 1.61 -1.86
C VAL A 534 -7.43 1.03 -0.47
N GLU A 535 -7.46 1.90 0.53
CA GLU A 535 -7.79 1.54 1.89
C GLU A 535 -9.26 1.87 2.13
N SER A 536 -9.93 1.10 2.98
CA SER A 536 -11.35 1.27 3.28
C SER A 536 -11.60 1.14 4.76
N LEU A 537 -12.47 2.00 5.29
CA LEU A 537 -13.04 1.91 6.63
C LEU A 537 -14.52 1.60 6.49
N VAL A 538 -14.96 0.50 7.10
CA VAL A 538 -16.37 0.10 7.17
C VAL A 538 -16.80 0.11 8.62
N ALA A 539 -17.84 0.89 8.94
CA ALA A 539 -18.50 0.84 10.23
C ALA A 539 -19.67 -0.15 10.16
N LEU A 540 -19.71 -1.07 11.11
CA LEU A 540 -20.69 -2.12 11.26
C LEU A 540 -21.40 -1.96 12.59
N LYS A 541 -22.70 -2.17 12.61
CA LYS A 541 -23.50 -2.20 13.84
C LYS A 541 -24.10 -3.59 14.03
N ALA A 542 -24.10 -4.09 15.26
CA ALA A 542 -24.78 -5.35 15.56
C ALA A 542 -26.27 -5.25 15.19
N ARG A 543 -26.79 -6.31 14.56
CA ARG A 543 -28.24 -6.49 14.43
C ARG A 543 -28.78 -6.72 15.84
N LEU A 544 -29.76 -5.92 16.25
CA LEU A 544 -30.50 -6.24 17.47
C LEU A 544 -31.23 -7.57 17.22
N PRO A 545 -31.23 -8.51 18.18
CA PRO A 545 -32.05 -9.69 18.05
C PRO A 545 -33.52 -9.25 17.88
N ASP A 546 -34.21 -9.81 16.88
CA ASP A 546 -35.65 -9.61 16.72
C ASP A 546 -36.34 -10.06 18.00
N ILE A 547 -36.76 -9.09 18.82
CA ILE A 547 -37.52 -9.32 20.05
C ILE A 547 -38.95 -9.80 19.76
N HIS A 548 -39.33 -9.78 18.47
CA HIS A 548 -40.55 -10.38 17.97
C HIS A 548 -40.19 -11.71 17.32
N GLY A 549 -40.19 -12.78 18.12
CA GLY A 549 -40.34 -14.13 17.57
C GLY A 549 -41.59 -14.19 16.68
N PRO A 550 -41.69 -15.17 15.76
CA PRO A 550 -42.88 -15.33 14.95
C PRO A 550 -44.10 -15.36 15.88
N GLU A 551 -45.11 -14.51 15.61
CA GLU A 551 -46.39 -14.61 16.30
C GLU A 551 -46.82 -16.08 16.25
N PRO A 552 -47.19 -16.70 17.40
CA PRO A 552 -47.67 -18.06 17.38
C PRO A 552 -48.84 -18.10 16.40
N ALA A 553 -48.74 -18.97 15.41
CA ALA A 553 -49.81 -19.21 14.47
C ALA A 553 -51.09 -19.43 15.28
N SER A 554 -52.09 -18.59 15.04
CA SER A 554 -53.43 -18.83 15.55
C SER A 554 -53.91 -20.11 14.89
N ASP A 555 -53.93 -21.20 15.65
CA ASP A 555 -54.55 -22.45 15.21
C ASP A 555 -56.04 -22.19 14.92
N PRO A 556 -56.57 -22.68 13.78
CA PRO A 556 -57.96 -22.47 13.38
C PRO A 556 -59.00 -23.22 14.23
#